data_AF-A0A942XAM1-F1
#
_entry.id   AF-A0A942XAM1-F1
#
_cell.length_a   1.000
_cell.length_b   1.000
_cell.length_c   1.000
_cell.angle_alpha   90.00
_cell.angle_beta   90.00
_cell.angle_gamma   90.00
#
_symmetry.space_group_name_H-M   'P 1'
#
loop_
_entity.id
_entity.type
_entity.pdbx_description
1 polymer ?
#
loop_
_entity_poly.entity_id
_entity_poly.type
_entity_poly.pdbx_seq_one_letter_code
_entity_poly.pdbx_strand_id
1 'polypeptide(L)'
;MEQKHRSEFPEKELWDLTALYQDREDFLRAIEKAREDINQFSRDYKGNLHTFEDFEKAFAELEQIYIQLSHIGNYGFMPQTTDYSNDEFANIAQAGMEFETDASVALTFFDDALVAADEEVLDRLGELPHLTAAIRQAKIKKAHYLGADVEKALTNLGEVFYSPQDIYTKMRAGDFEMADFEANGKAYKNSFVTYENFYQNHEDTEVREKSFRSFSEGLRKHQNTAAAAYLAQVKSEKLLADMKGYDSVFDYLLAEQEVDRAMFDRQIDLIMRDFAPVAQRYLKHVAKVNGLEKMTFADWKLDLDSALNPEVSIDDAYDLV
;
A
#
# COMPACT_ATOMS: atom_id res chain seq x y z
N MET A 1 -1.09 -5.80 -26.75
CA MET A 1 0.12 -6.65 -26.65
C MET A 1 -0.29 -7.97 -26.04
N GLU A 2 0.21 -9.07 -26.59
CA GLU A 2 0.09 -10.41 -26.00
C GLU A 2 1.12 -10.53 -24.87
N GLN A 3 0.74 -11.09 -23.72
CA GLN A 3 1.66 -11.36 -22.62
C GLN A 3 2.57 -12.53 -23.01
N LYS A 4 3.88 -12.41 -22.71
CA LYS A 4 4.88 -13.46 -22.95
C LYS A 4 5.27 -14.14 -21.64
N HIS A 5 5.71 -15.39 -21.70
CA HIS A 5 6.29 -16.06 -20.54
C HIS A 5 7.60 -15.41 -20.13
N ARG A 6 7.91 -15.42 -18.81
CA ARG A 6 9.17 -14.82 -18.31
C ARG A 6 10.42 -15.44 -18.94
N SER A 7 10.37 -16.74 -19.23
CA SER A 7 11.46 -17.49 -19.88
C SER A 7 11.77 -17.05 -21.32
N GLU A 8 10.91 -16.24 -21.94
CA GLU A 8 11.12 -15.70 -23.29
C GLU A 8 11.88 -14.37 -23.32
N PHE A 9 12.08 -13.74 -22.16
CA PHE A 9 12.82 -12.47 -22.05
C PHE A 9 14.33 -12.73 -22.02
N PRO A 10 15.14 -11.85 -22.62
CA PRO A 10 16.59 -11.98 -22.59
C PRO A 10 17.13 -11.77 -21.17
N GLU A 11 18.23 -12.42 -20.82
CA GLU A 11 18.84 -12.38 -19.48
C GLU A 11 19.08 -10.95 -18.98
N LYS A 12 19.45 -10.02 -19.88
CA LYS A 12 19.65 -8.59 -19.57
C LYS A 12 18.38 -7.86 -19.06
N GLU A 13 17.20 -8.45 -19.27
CA GLU A 13 15.89 -7.94 -18.82
C GLU A 13 15.34 -8.75 -17.63
N LEU A 14 16.12 -9.72 -17.12
CA LEU A 14 15.80 -10.51 -15.94
C LEU A 14 16.45 -9.92 -14.69
N TRP A 15 15.82 -10.15 -13.54
CA TRP A 15 16.42 -9.82 -12.25
C TRP A 15 17.30 -10.97 -11.78
N ASP A 16 18.42 -10.65 -11.13
CA ASP A 16 19.26 -11.63 -10.45
C ASP A 16 18.88 -11.71 -8.97
N LEU A 17 18.27 -12.84 -8.57
CA LEU A 17 17.87 -13.11 -7.19
C LEU A 17 18.89 -13.98 -6.43
N THR A 18 19.98 -14.39 -7.08
CA THR A 18 20.99 -15.26 -6.46
C THR A 18 21.74 -14.58 -5.30
N ALA A 19 21.72 -13.24 -5.28
CA ALA A 19 22.21 -12.43 -4.16
C ALA A 19 21.41 -12.63 -2.86
N LEU A 20 20.15 -13.07 -2.94
CA LEU A 20 19.34 -13.43 -1.76
C LEU A 20 19.53 -14.90 -1.41
N TYR A 21 19.23 -15.80 -2.35
CA TYR A 21 19.39 -17.25 -2.20
C TYR A 21 19.85 -17.84 -3.52
N GLN A 22 20.83 -18.76 -3.47
CA GLN A 22 21.43 -19.32 -4.68
C GLN A 22 20.41 -20.09 -5.53
N ASP A 23 19.51 -20.79 -4.86
CA ASP A 23 18.46 -21.59 -5.46
C ASP A 23 17.30 -21.81 -4.47
N ARG A 24 16.30 -22.59 -4.90
CA ARG A 24 15.14 -22.95 -4.08
C ARG A 24 15.51 -23.77 -2.84
N GLU A 25 16.52 -24.64 -2.90
CA GLU A 25 16.91 -25.44 -1.74
C GLU A 25 17.56 -24.56 -0.67
N ASP A 26 18.37 -23.59 -1.09
CA ASP A 26 18.96 -22.59 -0.22
C ASP A 26 17.90 -21.73 0.48
N PHE A 27 16.89 -21.29 -0.27
CA PHE A 27 15.71 -20.60 0.25
C PHE A 27 14.94 -21.42 1.29
N LEU A 28 14.67 -22.70 1.03
CA LEU A 28 13.95 -23.57 1.96
C LEU A 28 14.75 -23.80 3.25
N ARG A 29 16.07 -23.98 3.16
CA ARG A 29 16.94 -24.07 4.36
C ARG A 29 16.94 -22.78 5.18
N ALA A 30 16.89 -21.62 4.52
CA ALA A 30 16.79 -20.34 5.21
C ALA A 30 15.47 -20.21 5.97
N ILE A 31 14.36 -20.68 5.40
CA ILE A 31 13.06 -20.78 6.10
C ILE A 31 13.17 -21.67 7.34
N GLU A 32 13.75 -22.86 7.22
CA GLU A 32 13.91 -23.79 8.35
C GLU A 32 14.75 -23.16 9.47
N LYS A 33 15.88 -22.54 9.12
CA LYS A 33 16.73 -21.84 10.08
C LYS A 33 16.01 -20.68 10.78
N ALA A 34 15.27 -19.87 10.03
CA ALA A 34 14.50 -18.76 10.59
C ALA A 34 13.40 -19.25 11.54
N ARG A 35 12.73 -20.36 11.21
CA ARG A 35 11.76 -21.02 12.11
C ARG A 35 12.43 -21.48 13.41
N GLU A 36 13.63 -22.05 13.35
CA GLU A 36 14.39 -22.45 14.54
C GLU A 36 14.73 -21.23 15.42
N ASP A 37 15.19 -20.14 14.81
CA ASP A 37 15.52 -18.90 15.52
C ASP A 37 14.30 -18.27 16.18
N ILE A 38 13.17 -18.20 15.48
CA ILE A 38 11.89 -17.71 16.04
C ILE A 38 11.41 -18.58 17.20
N ASN A 39 11.54 -19.90 17.08
CA ASN A 39 11.18 -20.82 18.15
C ASN A 39 12.10 -20.66 19.36
N GLN A 40 13.39 -20.43 19.14
CA GLN A 40 14.34 -20.17 20.23
C GLN A 40 14.03 -18.84 20.91
N PHE A 41 13.86 -17.77 20.13
CA PHE A 41 13.44 -16.45 20.62
C PHE A 41 12.17 -16.53 21.46
N SER A 42 11.15 -17.24 20.97
CA SER A 42 9.89 -17.44 21.69
C SER A 42 10.09 -18.18 23.02
N ARG A 43 10.96 -19.20 23.07
CA ARG A 43 11.26 -19.92 24.32
C ARG A 43 11.96 -19.02 25.35
N ASP A 44 12.87 -18.18 24.88
CA ASP A 44 13.71 -17.37 25.77
C ASP A 44 12.94 -16.18 26.34
N TYR A 45 12.13 -15.50 25.52
CA TYR A 45 11.54 -14.20 25.88
C TYR A 45 10.05 -14.22 26.21
N LYS A 46 9.28 -15.21 25.76
CA LYS A 46 7.83 -15.20 25.98
C LYS A 46 7.49 -15.33 27.47
N GLY A 47 6.95 -14.24 28.03
CA GLY A 47 6.60 -14.15 29.45
C GLY A 47 7.79 -13.84 30.37
N ASN A 48 8.98 -13.57 29.83
CA ASN A 48 10.21 -13.33 30.60
C ASN A 48 10.81 -11.92 30.37
N LEU A 49 10.11 -11.03 29.66
CA LEU A 49 10.56 -9.66 29.38
C LEU A 49 10.08 -8.70 30.48
N HIS A 50 10.99 -8.28 31.36
CA HIS A 50 10.64 -7.43 32.51
C HIS A 50 11.56 -6.23 32.71
N THR A 51 12.85 -6.39 32.39
CA THR A 51 13.88 -5.38 32.64
C THR A 51 14.39 -4.76 31.34
N PHE A 52 15.08 -3.63 31.45
CA PHE A 52 15.77 -3.01 30.33
C PHE A 52 16.69 -4.01 29.61
N GLU A 53 17.48 -4.77 30.38
CA GLU A 53 18.45 -5.72 29.85
C GLU A 53 17.77 -6.89 29.10
N ASP A 54 16.59 -7.34 29.55
CA ASP A 54 15.81 -8.37 28.85
C ASP A 54 15.36 -7.87 27.47
N PHE A 55 14.79 -6.65 27.43
CA PHE A 55 14.29 -6.06 26.18
C PHE A 55 15.42 -5.68 25.22
N GLU A 56 16.52 -5.10 25.71
CA GLU A 56 17.68 -4.74 24.87
C GLU A 56 18.23 -5.99 24.17
N LYS A 57 18.40 -7.09 24.91
CA LYS A 57 18.86 -8.36 24.34
C LYS A 57 17.85 -8.93 23.35
N ALA A 58 16.55 -8.89 23.67
CA ALA A 58 15.51 -9.36 22.79
C ALA A 58 15.46 -8.56 21.47
N PHE A 59 15.58 -7.23 21.52
CA PHE A 59 15.63 -6.40 20.31
C PHE A 59 16.79 -6.79 19.39
N ALA A 60 17.98 -7.04 19.93
CA ALA A 60 19.15 -7.45 19.14
C ALA A 60 18.94 -8.78 18.42
N GLU A 61 18.32 -9.77 19.08
CA GLU A 61 18.00 -11.06 18.46
C GLU A 61 16.84 -10.94 17.46
N LEU A 62 15.82 -10.15 17.80
CA LEU A 62 14.66 -9.90 16.96
C LEU A 62 15.04 -9.20 15.65
N GLU A 63 15.97 -8.25 15.68
CA GLU A 63 16.50 -7.59 14.48
C GLU A 63 17.05 -8.61 13.47
N GLN A 64 17.82 -9.59 13.94
CA GLN A 64 18.37 -10.64 13.06
C GLN A 64 17.26 -11.52 12.46
N ILE A 65 16.20 -11.79 13.23
CA ILE A 65 15.02 -12.50 12.73
C ILE A 65 14.33 -11.68 11.64
N TYR A 66 14.11 -10.37 11.85
CA TYR A 66 13.45 -9.51 10.85
C TYR A 66 14.27 -9.34 9.56
N ILE A 67 15.61 -9.36 9.63
CA ILE A 67 16.46 -9.40 8.43
C ILE A 67 16.19 -10.68 7.64
N GLN A 68 16.10 -11.83 8.30
CA GLN A 68 15.77 -13.10 7.65
C GLN A 68 14.36 -13.08 7.06
N LEU A 69 13.35 -12.58 7.80
CA LEU A 69 11.98 -12.41 7.31
C LEU A 69 11.96 -11.56 6.04
N SER A 70 12.67 -10.44 6.03
CA SER A 70 12.74 -9.55 4.87
C SER A 70 13.33 -10.26 3.63
N HIS A 71 14.45 -10.96 3.77
CA HIS A 71 15.05 -11.68 2.63
C HIS A 71 14.15 -12.81 2.12
N ILE A 72 13.56 -13.60 3.03
CA ILE A 72 12.63 -14.69 2.69
C ILE A 72 11.41 -14.14 1.97
N GLY A 73 10.79 -13.08 2.49
CA GLY A 73 9.62 -12.44 1.89
C GLY A 73 9.87 -11.92 0.48
N ASN A 74 10.99 -11.20 0.28
CA ASN A 74 11.37 -10.69 -1.03
C ASN A 74 11.62 -11.83 -2.04
N TYR A 75 12.38 -12.87 -1.68
CA TYR A 75 12.61 -14.00 -2.58
C TYR A 75 11.34 -14.82 -2.82
N GLY A 76 10.48 -14.98 -1.80
CA GLY A 76 9.19 -15.66 -1.92
C GLY A 76 8.28 -14.97 -2.94
N PHE A 77 8.22 -13.64 -2.90
CA PHE A 77 7.31 -12.85 -3.73
C PHE A 77 7.83 -12.58 -5.15
N MET A 78 9.10 -12.16 -5.30
CA MET A 78 9.62 -11.58 -6.54
C MET A 78 9.48 -12.50 -7.78
N PRO A 79 9.80 -13.81 -7.76
CA PRO A 79 9.67 -14.68 -8.92
C PRO A 79 8.24 -14.69 -9.50
N GLN A 80 7.23 -14.83 -8.64
CA GLN A 80 5.83 -14.92 -9.07
C GLN A 80 5.34 -13.64 -9.74
N THR A 81 5.85 -12.48 -9.34
CA THR A 81 5.51 -11.19 -9.99
C THR A 81 5.91 -11.13 -11.46
N THR A 82 6.85 -11.98 -11.88
CA THR A 82 7.37 -12.01 -13.24
C THR A 82 6.61 -12.96 -14.17
N ASP A 83 5.95 -13.98 -13.62
CA ASP A 83 5.07 -14.90 -14.36
C ASP A 83 4.11 -15.61 -13.39
N TYR A 84 2.90 -15.09 -13.23
CA TYR A 84 1.87 -15.69 -12.37
C TYR A 84 1.31 -17.01 -12.91
N SER A 85 1.61 -17.39 -14.16
CA SER A 85 1.18 -18.67 -14.73
C SER A 85 2.14 -19.83 -14.42
N ASN A 86 3.30 -19.54 -13.80
CA ASN A 86 4.31 -20.52 -13.49
C ASN A 86 4.07 -21.20 -12.12
N ASP A 87 3.79 -22.50 -12.15
CA ASP A 87 3.52 -23.30 -10.94
C ASP A 87 4.72 -23.35 -9.97
N GLU A 88 5.96 -23.33 -10.45
CA GLU A 88 7.14 -23.32 -9.59
C GLU A 88 7.25 -22.02 -8.81
N PHE A 89 7.00 -20.88 -9.47
CA PHE A 89 6.98 -19.58 -8.80
C PHE A 89 5.83 -19.48 -7.80
N ALA A 90 4.66 -20.04 -8.12
CA ALA A 90 3.54 -20.12 -7.18
C ALA A 90 3.89 -20.93 -5.92
N ASN A 91 4.59 -22.05 -6.07
CA ASN A 91 5.03 -22.86 -4.92
C ASN A 91 6.06 -22.12 -4.03
N ILE A 92 6.97 -21.34 -4.62
CA ILE A 92 7.93 -20.51 -3.88
C ILE A 92 7.19 -19.42 -3.08
N ALA A 93 6.26 -18.72 -3.73
CA ALA A 93 5.44 -17.69 -3.10
C ALA A 93 4.59 -18.24 -1.94
N GLN A 94 3.98 -19.41 -2.14
CA GLN A 94 3.22 -20.08 -1.09
C GLN A 94 4.10 -20.40 0.12
N ALA A 95 5.28 -20.99 -0.08
CA ALA A 95 6.18 -21.35 1.02
C ALA A 95 6.65 -20.11 1.82
N GLY A 96 6.94 -19.00 1.14
CA GLY A 96 7.28 -17.73 1.79
C GLY A 96 6.11 -17.18 2.60
N MET A 97 4.92 -17.12 2.01
CA MET A 97 3.70 -16.60 2.66
C MET A 97 3.28 -17.42 3.88
N GLU A 98 3.33 -18.75 3.79
CA GLU A 98 3.04 -19.64 4.92
C GLU A 98 4.02 -19.40 6.07
N PHE A 99 5.32 -19.26 5.76
CA PHE A 99 6.33 -18.94 6.76
C PHE A 99 6.14 -17.56 7.40
N GLU A 100 5.89 -16.51 6.61
CA GLU A 100 5.64 -15.16 7.15
C GLU A 100 4.43 -15.13 8.08
N THR A 101 3.37 -15.86 7.71
CA THR A 101 2.17 -16.00 8.54
C THR A 101 2.51 -16.65 9.88
N ASP A 102 3.21 -17.79 9.86
CA ASP A 102 3.63 -18.50 11.07
C ASP A 102 4.56 -17.64 11.95
N ALA A 103 5.51 -16.93 11.33
CA ALA A 103 6.45 -16.05 12.01
C ALA A 103 5.74 -14.89 12.71
N SER A 104 4.81 -14.23 12.00
CA SER A 104 4.01 -13.13 12.55
C SER A 104 3.24 -13.58 13.80
N VAL A 105 2.57 -14.73 13.74
CA VAL A 105 1.85 -15.31 14.89
C VAL A 105 2.80 -15.63 16.03
N ALA A 106 3.96 -16.23 15.74
CA ALA A 106 4.92 -16.63 16.76
C ALA A 106 5.55 -15.43 17.47
N LEU A 107 5.77 -14.31 16.78
CA LEU A 107 6.44 -13.12 17.31
C LEU A 107 5.48 -12.09 17.94
N THR A 108 4.16 -12.23 17.74
CA THR A 108 3.14 -11.27 18.24
C THR A 108 3.26 -11.00 19.74
N PHE A 109 3.73 -11.97 20.55
CA PHE A 109 3.88 -11.76 22.00
C PHE A 109 4.86 -10.64 22.35
N PHE A 110 5.80 -10.31 21.45
CA PHE A 110 6.78 -9.25 21.69
C PHE A 110 6.12 -7.87 21.68
N ASP A 111 5.17 -7.65 20.77
CA ASP A 111 4.36 -6.41 20.74
C ASP A 111 3.54 -6.26 22.03
N ASP A 112 2.91 -7.35 22.49
CA ASP A 112 2.18 -7.38 23.76
C ASP A 112 3.10 -7.06 24.95
N ALA A 113 4.31 -7.62 24.96
CA ALA A 113 5.29 -7.37 26.00
C ALA A 113 5.77 -5.91 26.01
N LEU A 114 6.00 -5.30 24.84
CA LEU A 114 6.36 -3.88 24.72
C LEU A 114 5.25 -2.97 25.24
N VAL A 115 4.00 -3.27 24.89
CA VAL A 115 2.86 -2.49 25.38
C VAL A 115 2.68 -2.66 26.89
N ALA A 116 2.96 -3.83 27.44
CA ALA A 116 2.89 -4.09 28.88
C ALA A 116 4.10 -3.56 29.67
N ALA A 117 5.23 -3.28 29.03
CA ALA A 117 6.47 -2.85 29.68
C ALA A 117 6.31 -1.57 30.51
N ASP A 118 7.08 -1.46 31.59
CA ASP A 118 7.10 -0.24 32.41
C ASP A 118 7.62 0.97 31.61
N GLU A 119 7.04 2.16 31.85
CA GLU A 119 7.44 3.40 31.16
C GLU A 119 8.93 3.69 31.33
N GLU A 120 9.50 3.45 32.50
CA GLU A 120 10.94 3.66 32.76
C GLU A 120 11.82 2.75 31.90
N VAL A 121 11.37 1.51 31.63
CA VAL A 121 12.09 0.59 30.73
C VAL A 121 12.03 1.11 29.30
N LEU A 122 10.85 1.53 28.83
CA LEU A 122 10.70 2.11 27.49
C LEU A 122 11.48 3.43 27.35
N ASP A 123 11.48 4.30 28.36
CA ASP A 123 12.29 5.52 28.39
C ASP A 123 13.78 5.21 28.18
N ARG A 124 14.34 4.30 28.98
CA ARG A 124 15.75 3.88 28.86
C ARG A 124 16.06 3.25 27.50
N LEU A 125 15.19 2.38 26.97
CA LEU A 125 15.38 1.80 25.63
C LEU A 125 15.34 2.89 24.55
N GLY A 126 14.51 3.93 24.72
CA GLY A 126 14.40 5.05 23.79
C GLY A 126 15.67 5.91 23.70
N GLU A 127 16.52 5.89 24.73
CA GLU A 127 17.83 6.55 24.73
C GLU A 127 18.85 5.86 23.80
N LEU A 128 18.61 4.59 23.42
CA LEU A 128 19.45 3.87 22.47
C LEU A 128 19.14 4.34 21.04
N PRO A 129 20.14 4.91 20.31
CA PRO A 129 19.88 5.53 18.99
C PRO A 129 19.25 4.59 17.95
N HIS A 130 19.54 3.30 18.00
CA HIS A 130 19.01 2.30 17.06
C HIS A 130 17.59 1.83 17.41
N LEU A 131 17.10 2.10 18.63
CA LEU A 131 15.75 1.73 19.07
C LEU A 131 14.80 2.92 19.18
N THR A 132 15.29 4.16 19.10
CA THR A 132 14.48 5.37 19.32
C THR A 132 13.17 5.38 18.51
N ALA A 133 13.21 5.02 17.23
CA ALA A 133 12.01 4.98 16.39
C ALA A 133 11.01 3.89 16.84
N ALA A 134 11.50 2.67 17.08
CA ALA A 134 10.69 1.55 17.53
C ALA A 134 10.01 1.83 18.88
N ILE A 135 10.73 2.45 19.81
CA ILE A 135 10.21 2.81 21.12
C ILE A 135 9.17 3.94 21.04
N ARG A 136 9.35 4.95 20.18
CA ARG A 136 8.30 5.96 19.96
C ARG A 136 7.00 5.32 19.47
N GLN A 137 7.10 4.41 18.51
CA GLN A 137 5.95 3.65 18.00
C GLN A 137 5.30 2.78 19.08
N ALA A 138 6.11 2.08 19.89
CA ALA A 138 5.62 1.27 21.01
C ALA A 138 4.85 2.12 22.03
N LYS A 139 5.35 3.32 22.36
CA LYS A 139 4.67 4.24 23.28
C LYS A 139 3.36 4.78 22.74
N ILE A 140 3.29 5.09 21.44
CA ILE A 140 2.02 5.47 20.77
C ILE A 140 1.01 4.34 20.89
N LYS A 141 1.41 3.10 20.57
CA LYS A 141 0.53 1.93 20.72
C LYS A 141 0.09 1.72 22.17
N LYS A 142 1.03 1.84 23.13
CA LYS A 142 0.77 1.68 24.57
C LYS A 142 -0.25 2.69 25.09
N ALA A 143 -0.16 3.96 24.69
CA ALA A 143 -1.07 5.02 25.13
C ALA A 143 -2.54 4.75 24.72
N HIS A 144 -2.75 3.97 23.67
CA HIS A 144 -4.06 3.68 23.06
C HIS A 144 -4.46 2.21 23.16
N TYR A 145 -3.82 1.45 24.06
CA TYR A 145 -4.07 0.03 24.27
C TYR A 145 -5.34 -0.21 25.08
N LEU A 146 -6.19 -1.12 24.60
CA LEU A 146 -7.51 -1.40 25.20
C LEU A 146 -7.54 -2.59 26.16
N GLY A 147 -6.40 -3.23 26.37
CA GLY A 147 -6.31 -4.50 27.10
C GLY A 147 -6.42 -5.71 26.17
N ALA A 148 -5.77 -6.81 26.58
CA ALA A 148 -5.56 -7.98 25.74
C ALA A 148 -6.86 -8.59 25.17
N ASP A 149 -7.92 -8.71 25.97
CA ASP A 149 -9.18 -9.29 25.51
C ASP A 149 -9.86 -8.43 24.43
N VAL A 150 -9.79 -7.10 24.55
CA VAL A 150 -10.39 -6.18 23.59
C VAL A 150 -9.57 -6.14 22.31
N GLU A 151 -8.25 -6.00 22.39
CA GLU A 151 -7.39 -6.00 21.21
C GLU A 151 -7.50 -7.33 20.44
N LYS A 152 -7.53 -8.47 21.15
CA LYS A 152 -7.76 -9.77 20.52
C LYS A 152 -9.11 -9.84 19.79
N ALA A 153 -10.16 -9.29 20.40
CA ALA A 153 -11.46 -9.23 19.74
C ALA A 153 -11.42 -8.34 18.49
N LEU A 154 -10.75 -7.19 18.54
CA LEU A 154 -10.57 -6.30 17.39
C LEU A 154 -9.78 -6.97 16.26
N THR A 155 -8.69 -7.66 16.58
CA THR A 155 -7.89 -8.44 15.62
C THR A 155 -8.74 -9.51 14.92
N ASN A 156 -9.53 -10.28 15.69
CA ASN A 156 -10.42 -11.30 15.11
C ASN A 156 -11.55 -10.71 14.26
N LEU A 157 -11.90 -9.43 14.45
CA LEU A 157 -12.87 -8.69 13.64
C LEU A 157 -12.21 -7.97 12.45
N GLY A 158 -10.90 -8.12 12.23
CA GLY A 158 -10.15 -7.43 11.19
C GLY A 158 -10.75 -7.59 9.79
N GLU A 159 -11.17 -8.79 9.41
CA GLU A 159 -11.83 -9.05 8.12
C GLU A 159 -13.15 -8.26 7.99
N VAL A 160 -13.92 -8.16 9.08
CA VAL A 160 -15.17 -7.39 9.11
C VAL A 160 -14.87 -5.90 8.94
N PHE A 161 -13.85 -5.38 9.62
CA PHE A 161 -13.43 -3.98 9.48
C PHE A 161 -12.88 -3.66 8.09
N TYR A 162 -12.25 -4.62 7.42
CA TYR A 162 -11.73 -4.49 6.05
C TYR A 162 -12.82 -4.62 4.96
N SER A 163 -13.95 -5.24 5.29
CA SER A 163 -15.02 -5.54 4.31
C SER A 163 -15.50 -4.33 3.47
N PRO A 164 -15.57 -3.07 3.95
CA PRO A 164 -15.97 -1.95 3.11
C PRO A 164 -15.03 -1.72 1.92
N GLN A 165 -13.71 -1.87 2.13
CA GLN A 165 -12.70 -1.76 1.08
C GLN A 165 -12.80 -2.91 0.08
N ASP A 166 -12.98 -4.15 0.57
CA ASP A 166 -13.17 -5.32 -0.28
C ASP A 166 -14.42 -5.19 -1.17
N ILE A 167 -15.55 -4.76 -0.60
CA ILE A 167 -16.79 -4.50 -1.34
C ILE A 167 -16.56 -3.48 -2.45
N TYR A 168 -15.95 -2.34 -2.15
CA TYR A 168 -15.66 -1.32 -3.15
C TYR A 168 -14.71 -1.83 -4.25
N THR A 169 -13.70 -2.61 -3.87
CA THR A 169 -12.75 -3.21 -4.82
C THR A 169 -13.44 -4.18 -5.78
N LYS A 170 -14.31 -5.06 -5.26
CA LYS A 170 -15.11 -5.98 -6.08
C LYS A 170 -16.07 -5.24 -7.00
N MET A 171 -16.73 -4.18 -6.51
CA MET A 171 -17.55 -3.32 -7.36
C MET A 171 -16.73 -2.75 -8.52
N ARG A 172 -15.54 -2.16 -8.24
CA ARG A 172 -14.60 -1.63 -9.24
C ARG A 172 -14.17 -2.67 -10.27
N ALA A 173 -13.89 -3.88 -9.82
CA ALA A 173 -13.37 -4.95 -10.66
C ALA A 173 -14.43 -5.66 -11.52
N GLY A 174 -15.68 -5.76 -11.05
CA GLY A 174 -16.69 -6.63 -11.67
C GLY A 174 -18.06 -6.02 -11.95
N ASP A 175 -18.55 -5.07 -11.14
CA ASP A 175 -19.95 -4.64 -11.23
C ASP A 175 -20.16 -3.36 -12.05
N PHE A 176 -19.16 -2.48 -12.08
CA PHE A 176 -19.28 -1.25 -12.87
C PHE A 176 -19.19 -1.54 -14.37
N GLU A 177 -20.29 -1.24 -15.06
CA GLU A 177 -20.35 -1.30 -16.52
C GLU A 177 -20.48 0.11 -17.12
N MET A 178 -19.54 0.44 -17.99
CA MET A 178 -19.58 1.64 -18.81
C MET A 178 -20.15 1.29 -20.18
N ALA A 179 -21.02 2.16 -20.71
CA ALA A 179 -21.55 1.97 -22.05
C ALA A 179 -20.44 2.21 -23.10
N ASP A 180 -20.48 1.46 -24.20
CA ASP A 180 -19.71 1.81 -25.38
C ASP A 180 -20.09 3.21 -25.86
N PHE A 181 -19.15 3.91 -26.51
CA PHE A 181 -19.39 5.22 -27.09
C PHE A 181 -18.85 5.30 -28.51
N GLU A 182 -19.45 6.17 -29.33
CA GLU A 182 -18.98 6.43 -30.69
C GLU A 182 -18.32 7.81 -30.77
N ALA A 183 -17.13 7.91 -31.34
CA ALA A 183 -16.46 9.17 -31.64
C ALA A 183 -15.84 9.09 -33.04
N ASN A 184 -15.95 10.15 -33.84
CA ASN A 184 -15.45 10.21 -35.22
C ASN A 184 -15.88 9.03 -36.11
N GLY A 185 -17.10 8.50 -35.91
CA GLY A 185 -17.63 7.36 -36.66
C GLY A 185 -17.03 6.00 -36.28
N LYS A 186 -16.27 5.92 -35.18
CA LYS A 186 -15.72 4.67 -34.62
C LYS A 186 -16.35 4.38 -33.25
N ALA A 187 -16.70 3.12 -33.02
CA ALA A 187 -17.15 2.63 -31.73
C ALA A 187 -15.96 2.26 -30.82
N TYR A 188 -16.05 2.64 -29.55
CA TYR A 188 -15.05 2.42 -28.52
C TYR A 188 -15.68 1.73 -27.31
N LYS A 189 -14.96 0.75 -26.76
CA LYS A 189 -15.33 0.09 -25.51
C LYS A 189 -14.80 0.88 -24.33
N ASN A 190 -15.66 1.13 -23.34
CA ASN A 190 -15.27 1.88 -22.15
C ASN A 190 -15.16 0.99 -20.91
N SER A 191 -14.17 1.25 -20.08
CA SER A 191 -13.92 0.58 -18.80
C SER A 191 -13.03 1.47 -17.94
N PHE A 192 -12.81 1.11 -16.66
CA PHE A 192 -11.79 1.77 -15.83
C PHE A 192 -10.42 1.81 -16.51
N VAL A 193 -9.97 0.67 -17.05
CA VAL A 193 -8.65 0.57 -17.68
C VAL A 193 -8.57 1.44 -18.93
N THR A 194 -9.57 1.38 -19.82
CA THR A 194 -9.50 2.14 -21.07
C THR A 194 -9.67 3.64 -20.83
N TYR A 195 -10.54 4.03 -19.91
CA TYR A 195 -10.72 5.43 -19.53
C TYR A 195 -9.50 6.01 -18.80
N GLU A 196 -9.04 5.39 -17.71
CA GLU A 196 -7.99 5.95 -16.85
C GLU A 196 -6.61 5.95 -17.52
N ASN A 197 -6.30 4.95 -18.35
CA ASN A 197 -4.98 4.88 -18.97
C ASN A 197 -4.91 5.59 -20.32
N PHE A 198 -6.03 5.70 -21.04
CA PHE A 198 -6.02 6.19 -22.43
C PHE A 198 -6.99 7.34 -22.66
N TYR A 199 -8.29 7.12 -22.44
CA TYR A 199 -9.28 8.09 -22.94
C TYR A 199 -9.26 9.42 -22.19
N GLN A 200 -8.93 9.46 -20.90
CA GLN A 200 -8.83 10.75 -20.18
C GLN A 200 -7.63 11.61 -20.62
N ASN A 201 -6.64 11.00 -21.29
CA ASN A 201 -5.44 11.69 -21.81
C ASN A 201 -5.49 11.86 -23.34
N HIS A 202 -6.58 11.44 -24.00
CA HIS A 202 -6.63 11.35 -25.47
C HIS A 202 -6.65 12.75 -26.11
N GLU A 203 -5.92 12.97 -27.20
CA GLU A 203 -5.85 14.30 -27.86
C GLU A 203 -7.20 14.75 -28.44
N ASP A 204 -7.98 13.81 -28.96
CA ASP A 204 -9.32 14.07 -29.49
C ASP A 204 -10.35 14.39 -28.39
N THR A 205 -10.97 15.57 -28.51
CA THR A 205 -11.96 16.08 -27.55
C THR A 205 -13.26 15.29 -27.53
N GLU A 206 -13.73 14.77 -28.66
CA GLU A 206 -14.95 13.95 -28.70
C GLU A 206 -14.74 12.61 -27.97
N VAL A 207 -13.55 12.01 -28.12
CA VAL A 207 -13.18 10.79 -27.38
C VAL A 207 -13.13 11.05 -25.87
N ARG A 208 -12.46 12.12 -25.41
CA ARG A 208 -12.41 12.46 -23.98
C ARG A 208 -13.79 12.73 -23.40
N GLU A 209 -14.60 13.53 -24.09
CA GLU A 209 -15.91 13.96 -23.62
C GLU A 209 -16.89 12.78 -23.50
N LYS A 210 -16.99 11.96 -24.55
CA LYS A 210 -17.95 10.84 -24.58
C LYS A 210 -17.52 9.72 -23.65
N SER A 211 -16.22 9.43 -23.56
CA SER A 211 -15.70 8.45 -22.59
C SER A 211 -15.95 8.90 -21.15
N PHE A 212 -15.72 10.18 -20.82
CA PHE A 212 -16.02 10.74 -19.49
C PHE A 212 -17.50 10.65 -19.14
N ARG A 213 -18.41 10.95 -20.07
CA ARG A 213 -19.86 10.83 -19.84
C ARG A 213 -20.28 9.39 -19.59
N SER A 214 -19.88 8.47 -20.46
CA SER A 214 -20.14 7.04 -20.30
C SER A 214 -19.59 6.52 -18.97
N PHE A 215 -18.36 6.90 -18.63
CA PHE A 215 -17.71 6.52 -17.38
C PHE A 215 -18.48 7.05 -16.15
N SER A 216 -18.81 8.34 -16.15
CA SER A 216 -19.56 8.98 -15.06
C SER A 216 -20.97 8.43 -14.90
N GLU A 217 -21.65 8.09 -16.00
CA GLU A 217 -22.98 7.47 -15.96
C GLU A 217 -22.92 6.04 -15.42
N GLY A 218 -21.91 5.25 -15.82
CA GLY A 218 -21.63 3.94 -15.25
C GLY A 218 -21.43 4.02 -13.74
N LEU A 219 -20.57 4.93 -13.27
CA LEU A 219 -20.35 5.14 -11.84
C LEU A 219 -21.63 5.54 -11.09
N ARG A 220 -22.43 6.43 -11.68
CA ARG A 220 -23.65 6.97 -11.06
C ARG A 220 -24.66 5.87 -10.72
N LYS A 221 -24.73 4.80 -11.50
CA LYS A 221 -25.65 3.67 -11.25
C LYS A 221 -25.43 3.00 -9.90
N HIS A 222 -24.19 3.01 -9.39
CA HIS A 222 -23.83 2.37 -8.12
C HIS A 222 -23.42 3.37 -7.03
N GLN A 223 -23.67 4.68 -7.22
CA GLN A 223 -23.25 5.74 -6.29
C GLN A 223 -23.75 5.52 -4.86
N ASN A 224 -24.96 4.96 -4.69
CA ASN A 224 -25.54 4.72 -3.37
C ASN A 224 -24.82 3.60 -2.62
N THR A 225 -24.50 2.50 -3.30
CA THR A 225 -23.76 1.38 -2.73
C THR A 225 -22.33 1.77 -2.39
N ALA A 226 -21.66 2.49 -3.30
CA ALA A 226 -20.32 3.02 -3.06
C ALA A 226 -20.30 3.99 -1.86
N ALA A 227 -21.30 4.89 -1.76
CA ALA A 227 -21.44 5.79 -0.62
C ALA A 227 -21.72 5.04 0.69
N ALA A 228 -22.53 3.97 0.67
CA ALA A 228 -22.79 3.14 1.84
C ALA A 228 -21.53 2.40 2.32
N ALA A 229 -20.73 1.84 1.39
CA ALA A 229 -19.44 1.24 1.71
C ALA A 229 -18.49 2.26 2.33
N TYR A 230 -18.33 3.43 1.72
CA TYR A 230 -17.50 4.51 2.27
C TYR A 230 -17.97 4.98 3.65
N LEU A 231 -19.28 5.12 3.86
CA LEU A 231 -19.83 5.48 5.16
C LEU A 231 -19.55 4.40 6.22
N ALA A 232 -19.56 3.12 5.85
CA ALA A 232 -19.20 2.03 6.76
C ALA A 232 -17.73 2.11 7.16
N GLN A 233 -16.82 2.41 6.22
CA GLN A 233 -15.40 2.65 6.49
C GLN A 233 -15.21 3.79 7.49
N VAL A 234 -15.77 4.98 7.20
CA VAL A 234 -15.63 6.16 8.08
C VAL A 234 -16.22 5.90 9.47
N LYS A 235 -17.30 5.13 9.56
CA LYS A 235 -17.90 4.76 10.85
C LYS A 235 -17.03 3.77 11.64
N SER A 236 -16.38 2.81 10.98
CA SER A 236 -15.48 1.87 11.67
C SER A 236 -14.26 2.62 12.21
N GLU A 237 -13.64 3.46 11.40
CA GLU A 237 -12.50 4.31 11.79
C GLU A 237 -12.88 5.23 12.96
N LYS A 238 -14.07 5.85 12.91
CA LYS A 238 -14.57 6.66 14.03
C LYS A 238 -14.77 5.86 15.30
N LEU A 239 -15.40 4.69 15.21
CA LEU A 239 -15.62 3.85 16.38
C LEU A 239 -14.29 3.40 17.00
N LEU A 240 -13.32 3.00 16.18
CA LEU A 240 -11.99 2.58 16.63
C LEU A 240 -11.22 3.75 17.27
N ALA A 241 -11.26 4.93 16.65
CA ALA A 241 -10.68 6.14 17.22
C ALA A 241 -11.27 6.48 18.60
N ASP A 242 -12.61 6.49 18.70
CA ASP A 242 -13.33 6.78 19.94
C ASP A 242 -13.02 5.69 21.01
N MET A 243 -12.99 4.41 20.65
CA MET A 243 -12.65 3.30 21.55
C MET A 243 -11.24 3.44 22.09
N LYS A 244 -10.26 3.72 21.22
CA LYS A 244 -8.84 3.92 21.54
C LYS A 244 -8.52 5.26 22.20
N GLY A 245 -9.54 6.09 22.46
CA GLY A 245 -9.39 7.34 23.21
C GLY A 245 -8.69 8.46 22.44
N TYR A 246 -8.75 8.46 21.11
CA TYR A 246 -8.26 9.57 20.29
C TYR A 246 -9.27 10.73 20.27
N ASP A 247 -8.77 11.96 20.21
CA ASP A 247 -9.61 13.16 20.13
C ASP A 247 -10.40 13.26 18.82
N SER A 248 -9.84 12.72 17.72
CA SER A 248 -10.49 12.66 16.42
C SER A 248 -10.00 11.50 15.57
N VAL A 249 -10.76 11.21 14.50
CA VAL A 249 -10.35 10.24 13.47
C VAL A 249 -9.03 10.62 12.80
N PHE A 250 -8.75 11.93 12.69
CA PHE A 250 -7.48 12.38 12.14
C PHE A 250 -6.32 12.00 13.07
N ASP A 251 -6.44 12.24 14.37
CA ASP A 251 -5.40 11.89 15.33
C ASP A 251 -5.15 10.38 15.34
N TYR A 252 -6.23 9.58 15.24
CA TYR A 252 -6.13 8.12 15.10
C TYR A 252 -5.39 7.68 13.82
N LEU A 253 -5.81 8.16 12.64
CA LEU A 253 -5.23 7.74 11.36
C LEU A 253 -3.81 8.27 11.12
N LEU A 254 -3.41 9.35 11.81
CA LEU A 254 -2.10 9.97 11.68
C LEU A 254 -1.09 9.49 12.75
N ALA A 255 -1.55 8.87 13.84
CA ALA A 255 -0.72 8.50 14.99
C ALA A 255 0.48 7.62 14.61
N GLU A 256 0.26 6.54 13.86
CA GLU A 256 1.33 5.61 13.46
C GLU A 256 2.35 6.26 12.52
N GLN A 257 1.95 7.31 11.79
CA GLN A 257 2.83 8.08 10.90
C GLN A 257 3.62 9.16 11.67
N GLU A 258 3.36 9.33 12.98
CA GLU A 258 3.90 10.38 13.83
C GLU A 258 3.64 11.79 13.25
N VAL A 259 2.49 11.95 12.58
CA VAL A 259 2.06 13.21 11.99
C VAL A 259 1.09 13.90 12.94
N ASP A 260 1.45 15.09 13.41
CA ASP A 260 0.53 15.89 14.20
C ASP A 260 -0.54 16.58 13.33
N ARG A 261 -1.63 16.97 13.98
CA ARG A 261 -2.76 17.65 13.32
C ARG A 261 -2.34 18.94 12.63
N ALA A 262 -1.42 19.70 13.21
CA ALA A 262 -0.96 20.97 12.66
C ALA A 262 -0.17 20.77 11.35
N MET A 263 0.60 19.69 11.22
CA MET A 263 1.30 19.31 10.00
C MET A 263 0.33 18.91 8.89
N PHE A 264 -0.70 18.12 9.22
CA PHE A 264 -1.75 17.75 8.28
C PHE A 264 -2.54 18.98 7.78
N ASP A 265 -3.04 19.81 8.71
CA ASP A 265 -3.81 21.01 8.38
C ASP A 265 -2.98 22.02 7.58
N ARG A 266 -1.69 22.21 7.94
CA ARG A 266 -0.77 23.06 7.19
C ARG A 266 -0.67 22.64 5.73
N GLN A 267 -0.59 21.34 5.45
CA GLN A 267 -0.49 20.86 4.07
C GLN A 267 -1.76 21.18 3.27
N ILE A 268 -2.95 20.99 3.87
CA ILE A 268 -4.23 21.36 3.25
C ILE A 268 -4.29 22.87 3.00
N ASP A 269 -3.93 23.67 4.00
CA ASP A 269 -3.95 25.13 3.91
C ASP A 269 -3.02 25.65 2.81
N LEU A 270 -1.80 25.11 2.72
CA LEU A 270 -0.84 25.48 1.67
C LEU A 270 -1.37 25.10 0.27
N ILE A 271 -1.94 23.90 0.13
CA ILE A 271 -2.54 23.45 -1.14
C ILE A 271 -3.68 24.40 -1.54
N MET A 272 -4.58 24.69 -0.62
CA MET A 272 -5.79 25.47 -0.91
C MET A 272 -5.52 26.97 -1.09
N ARG A 273 -4.58 27.54 -0.33
CA ARG A 273 -4.27 28.98 -0.37
C ARG A 273 -3.24 29.33 -1.44
N ASP A 274 -2.11 28.62 -1.45
CA ASP A 274 -0.92 29.04 -2.20
C ASP A 274 -0.77 28.28 -3.52
N PHE A 275 -1.06 26.96 -3.52
CA PHE A 275 -0.98 26.15 -4.73
C PHE A 275 -2.21 26.29 -5.63
N ALA A 276 -3.43 26.42 -5.08
CA ALA A 276 -4.63 26.50 -5.89
C ALA A 276 -4.59 27.61 -6.97
N PRO A 277 -4.08 28.84 -6.70
CA PRO A 277 -3.88 29.84 -7.75
C PRO A 277 -2.89 29.41 -8.83
N VAL A 278 -1.82 28.69 -8.46
CA VAL A 278 -0.82 28.13 -9.40
C VAL A 278 -1.49 27.08 -10.29
N ALA A 279 -2.20 26.13 -9.69
CA ALA A 279 -2.92 25.08 -10.40
C ALA A 279 -3.96 25.65 -11.36
N GLN A 280 -4.71 26.69 -10.95
CA GLN A 280 -5.66 27.37 -11.84
C GLN A 280 -4.96 28.08 -13.01
N ARG A 281 -3.80 28.72 -12.79
CA ARG A 281 -3.01 29.31 -13.88
C ARG A 281 -2.52 28.24 -14.85
N TYR A 282 -2.04 27.11 -14.33
CA TYR A 282 -1.61 25.97 -15.12
C TYR A 282 -2.75 25.44 -16.00
N LEU A 283 -3.91 25.13 -15.43
CA LEU A 283 -5.05 24.60 -16.19
C LEU A 283 -5.58 25.61 -17.24
N LYS A 284 -5.56 26.92 -16.95
CA LYS A 284 -5.88 27.95 -17.95
C LYS A 284 -4.86 27.98 -19.08
N HIS A 285 -3.59 27.72 -18.78
CA HIS A 285 -2.55 27.63 -19.80
C HIS A 285 -2.73 26.39 -20.67
N VAL A 286 -2.99 25.22 -20.08
CA VAL A 286 -3.33 23.98 -20.82
C VAL A 286 -4.53 24.22 -21.74
N ALA A 287 -5.58 24.88 -21.26
CA ALA A 287 -6.75 25.24 -22.07
C ALA A 287 -6.36 26.10 -23.28
N LYS A 288 -5.53 27.13 -23.05
CA LYS A 288 -5.08 28.06 -24.09
C LYS A 288 -4.25 27.35 -25.17
N VAL A 289 -3.31 26.50 -24.77
CA VAL A 289 -2.42 25.77 -25.70
C VAL A 289 -3.24 24.80 -26.56
N ASN A 290 -4.22 24.14 -25.96
CA ASN A 290 -5.10 23.19 -26.65
C ASN A 290 -6.33 23.83 -27.31
N GLY A 291 -6.40 25.17 -27.40
CA GLY A 291 -7.50 25.88 -28.08
C GLY A 291 -8.88 25.73 -27.44
N LEU A 292 -8.96 25.37 -26.16
CA LEU A 292 -10.21 25.14 -25.43
C LEU A 292 -10.79 26.47 -24.91
N GLU A 293 -12.02 26.79 -25.32
CA GLU A 293 -12.77 27.93 -24.77
C GLU A 293 -13.16 27.70 -23.30
N LYS A 294 -13.47 26.45 -22.94
CA LYS A 294 -13.84 26.04 -21.59
C LYS A 294 -13.17 24.72 -21.22
N MET A 295 -12.32 24.76 -20.19
CA MET A 295 -11.75 23.57 -19.57
C MET A 295 -12.84 22.81 -18.78
N THR A 296 -13.03 21.53 -19.06
CA THR A 296 -13.89 20.64 -18.27
C THR A 296 -13.06 19.57 -17.54
N PHE A 297 -13.72 18.77 -16.70
CA PHE A 297 -13.05 17.63 -16.05
C PHE A 297 -12.58 16.57 -17.05
N ALA A 298 -13.15 16.51 -18.25
CA ALA A 298 -12.68 15.61 -19.31
C ALA A 298 -11.37 16.09 -19.95
N ASP A 299 -10.94 17.34 -19.70
CA ASP A 299 -9.82 17.97 -20.40
C ASP A 299 -8.58 18.20 -19.52
N TRP A 300 -8.72 18.08 -18.20
CA TRP A 300 -7.70 18.49 -17.22
C TRP A 300 -6.37 17.69 -17.27
N LYS A 301 -6.36 16.57 -18.01
CA LYS A 301 -5.21 15.68 -18.20
C LYS A 301 -4.57 15.82 -19.58
N LEU A 302 -5.04 16.77 -20.39
CA LEU A 302 -4.40 17.09 -21.65
C LEU A 302 -2.93 17.48 -21.46
N ASP A 303 -2.11 16.97 -22.37
CA ASP A 303 -0.70 17.33 -22.43
C ASP A 303 -0.53 18.80 -22.82
N LEU A 304 0.57 19.40 -22.37
CA LEU A 304 0.99 20.73 -22.81
C LEU A 304 1.70 20.65 -24.16
N ASP A 305 2.42 19.57 -24.42
CA ASP A 305 3.18 19.39 -25.65
C ASP A 305 3.24 17.91 -26.03
N SER A 306 2.24 17.46 -26.79
CA SER A 306 2.20 16.06 -27.23
C SER A 306 3.34 15.69 -28.18
N ALA A 307 4.05 16.66 -28.76
CA ALA A 307 5.23 16.41 -29.59
C ALA A 307 6.48 16.06 -28.75
N LEU A 308 6.48 16.29 -27.44
CA LEU A 308 7.56 15.97 -26.51
C LEU A 308 7.35 14.64 -25.76
N ASN A 309 6.46 13.78 -26.24
CA ASN A 309 6.23 12.45 -25.69
C ASN A 309 6.71 11.35 -26.66
N PRO A 310 8.04 11.22 -26.90
CA PRO A 310 8.56 10.25 -27.84
C PRO A 310 8.36 8.81 -27.35
N GLU A 311 8.13 7.88 -28.27
CA GLU A 311 8.31 6.47 -27.97
C GLU A 311 9.80 6.19 -27.73
N VAL A 312 10.14 5.67 -26.57
CA VAL A 312 11.52 5.35 -26.17
C VAL A 312 11.61 3.84 -25.95
N SER A 313 12.62 3.19 -26.54
CA SER A 313 12.90 1.78 -26.27
C SER A 313 13.57 1.60 -24.90
N ILE A 314 13.56 0.39 -24.33
CA ILE A 314 14.25 0.12 -23.06
C ILE A 314 15.74 0.44 -23.17
N ASP A 315 16.38 0.09 -24.28
CA ASP A 315 17.81 0.33 -24.48
C ASP A 315 18.10 1.85 -24.60
N ASP A 316 17.27 2.61 -25.33
CA ASP A 316 17.42 4.07 -25.45
C ASP A 316 17.13 4.80 -24.12
N ALA A 317 16.30 4.23 -23.26
CA ALA A 317 15.97 4.83 -21.97
C ALA A 317 17.20 4.95 -21.05
N TYR A 318 18.19 4.05 -21.18
CA TYR A 318 19.44 4.14 -20.43
C TYR A 318 20.28 5.38 -20.79
N ASP A 319 20.13 5.93 -22.00
CA ASP A 319 20.84 7.14 -22.40
C ASP A 319 20.17 8.42 -21.87
N LEU A 320 18.97 8.30 -21.26
CA LEU A 320 18.16 9.42 -20.75
C LEU A 320 18.14 9.54 -19.22
N VAL A 321 18.73 8.59 -18.47
CA VAL A 321 18.73 8.53 -17.00
C VAL A 321 20.17 8.49 -16.47
#